data_AF-A0A6D2HHX7-F1
#
_entry.id   AF-A0A6D2HHX7-F1
#
_cell.length_a   1.000
_cell.length_b   1.000
_cell.length_c   1.000
_cell.angle_alpha   90.00
_cell.angle_beta   90.00
_cell.angle_gamma   90.00
#
_symmetry.space_group_name_H-M   'P 1'
#
loop_
_entity.id
_entity.type
_entity.pdbx_description
1 polymer ?
#
loop_
_entity_poly.entity_id
_entity_poly.type
_entity_poly.pdbx_seq_one_letter_code
_entity_poly.pdbx_strand_id
1 'polypeptide(L)'
;MVAPNGHKSDKIKLSSSSFGKRQIVCPRPRRSTSGIVCAAKELHFNKDGTTIRKLQAGVNKLADLVGVTLGPKGRNVVLESKYGSPRIVNDGVTVAREVELEDPVENIGAKLVRQAAAKTNDLAGDGTTTSVVLAQGFIAEGVKVVAAGANPVLITRGIEKTAKALVAELKKMSKEVEDSELADVAAVSAGNNEEIGSMIAEAMSRVGRKGVVTLEEGKSAENALYVVEGMQFDRGYISPYFVTDSEKMSVEFDNCKVNAS
;
A
#
# COMPACT_ATOMS: atom_id res chain seq x y z
N MET A 1 44.58 52.94 33.50
CA MET A 1 44.21 51.74 34.29
C MET A 1 42.72 51.78 34.52
N VAL A 2 42.03 50.73 34.05
CA VAL A 2 40.75 50.11 34.50
C VAL A 2 39.53 51.01 34.78
N ALA A 3 38.39 50.57 34.22
CA ALA A 3 37.02 51.07 34.45
C ALA A 3 36.61 51.06 35.96
N PRO A 4 35.42 51.57 36.35
CA PRO A 4 34.22 50.71 36.27
C PRO A 4 32.83 51.42 36.21
N ASN A 5 31.79 50.58 36.00
CA ASN A 5 30.37 50.71 36.40
C ASN A 5 29.51 51.84 35.77
N GLY A 6 28.26 51.65 35.36
CA GLY A 6 27.29 50.58 35.57
C GLY A 6 25.95 51.15 36.05
N HIS A 7 24.96 51.15 35.14
CA HIS A 7 23.50 51.16 35.35
C HIS A 7 22.64 52.43 35.58
N LYS A 8 21.53 52.44 34.79
CA LYS A 8 20.18 53.01 35.00
C LYS A 8 20.09 54.54 34.98
N SER A 9 19.04 55.21 34.52
CA SER A 9 17.82 54.95 33.74
C SER A 9 17.29 56.35 33.38
N ASP A 10 16.46 56.50 32.34
CA ASP A 10 15.17 57.23 32.44
C ASP A 10 14.59 57.63 31.08
N LYS A 11 13.28 57.41 30.97
CA LYS A 11 12.40 57.83 29.88
C LYS A 11 12.16 59.32 29.97
N ILE A 12 12.25 60.06 28.86
CA ILE A 12 11.51 61.33 28.69
C ILE A 12 11.01 61.47 27.24
N LYS A 13 9.70 61.66 27.10
CA LYS A 13 8.99 62.12 25.90
C LYS A 13 9.25 63.62 25.68
N LEU A 14 9.40 64.06 24.44
CA LEU A 14 9.14 65.46 24.06
C LEU A 14 8.49 65.54 22.67
N SER A 15 7.59 66.51 22.57
CA SER A 15 6.51 66.72 21.61
C SER A 15 6.88 67.63 20.43
N SER A 16 6.08 67.53 19.35
CA SER A 16 5.62 68.58 18.40
C SER A 16 6.59 69.72 18.03
N SER A 17 6.87 70.08 16.79
CA SER A 17 6.06 70.25 15.57
C SER A 17 7.04 70.79 14.52
N SER A 18 6.97 70.49 13.23
CA SER A 18 6.21 71.25 12.22
C SER A 18 6.96 71.13 10.87
N PHE A 19 6.23 71.38 9.78
CA PHE A 19 6.68 71.57 8.39
C PHE A 19 6.90 70.36 7.47
N GLY A 20 6.14 70.38 6.36
CA GLY A 20 6.62 69.91 5.06
C GLY A 20 5.84 68.76 4.45
N LYS A 21 4.79 69.08 3.68
CA LYS A 21 4.19 68.15 2.70
C LYS A 21 5.25 67.68 1.70
N ARG A 22 5.61 66.40 1.74
CA ARG A 22 6.13 65.64 0.59
C ARG A 22 5.48 64.26 0.59
N GLN A 23 4.79 63.94 -0.49
CA GLN A 23 4.24 62.61 -0.76
C GLN A 23 5.41 61.61 -0.81
N ILE A 24 5.57 60.80 0.24
CA ILE A 24 6.48 59.67 0.22
C ILE A 24 5.75 58.56 -0.55
N VAL A 25 6.23 58.27 -1.76
CA VAL A 25 5.85 57.06 -2.49
C VAL A 25 6.29 55.88 -1.64
N CYS A 26 5.34 55.15 -1.05
CA CYS A 26 5.63 53.91 -0.34
C CYS A 26 6.26 52.92 -1.33
N PRO A 27 7.52 52.47 -1.15
CA PRO A 27 8.00 51.34 -1.95
C PRO A 27 7.14 50.14 -1.58
N ARG A 28 6.50 49.50 -2.57
CA ARG A 28 5.79 48.23 -2.37
C ARG A 28 6.71 47.29 -1.59
N PRO A 29 6.24 46.61 -0.53
CA PRO A 29 7.07 45.64 0.15
C PRO A 29 7.50 44.63 -0.90
N ARG A 30 8.82 44.46 -1.08
CA ARG A 30 9.35 43.36 -1.87
C ARG A 30 8.71 42.11 -1.29
N ARG A 31 7.93 41.38 -2.11
CA ARG A 31 7.55 40.00 -1.78
C ARG A 31 8.83 39.33 -1.33
N SER A 32 8.92 39.00 -0.04
CA SER A 32 9.96 38.11 0.43
C SER A 32 9.83 36.89 -0.47
N THR A 33 10.89 36.61 -1.22
CA THR A 33 11.05 35.27 -1.79
C THR A 33 10.96 34.36 -0.59
N SER A 34 9.83 33.68 -0.44
CA SER A 34 9.67 32.59 0.49
C SER A 34 10.78 31.63 0.14
N GLY A 35 11.89 31.70 0.89
CA GLY A 35 12.96 30.73 0.78
C GLY A 35 12.27 29.40 0.97
N ILE A 36 12.32 28.55 -0.06
CA ILE A 36 11.95 27.16 0.09
C ILE A 36 12.95 26.64 1.11
N VAL A 37 12.57 26.62 2.38
CA VAL A 37 13.30 25.89 3.40
C VAL A 37 13.00 24.44 3.06
N CYS A 38 13.78 23.88 2.13
CA CYS A 38 13.81 22.45 1.94
C CYS A 38 14.16 21.85 3.29
N ALA A 39 13.26 21.02 3.84
CA ALA A 39 13.56 20.28 5.05
C ALA A 39 14.90 19.55 4.86
N ALA A 40 15.80 19.67 5.84
CA ALA A 40 17.07 18.98 5.80
C ALA A 40 16.81 17.46 5.75
N LYS A 41 17.43 16.76 4.81
CA LYS A 41 17.31 15.31 4.70
C LYS A 41 18.21 14.66 5.74
N GLU A 42 17.65 13.79 6.58
CA GLU A 42 18.44 12.92 7.44
C GLU A 42 19.11 11.82 6.60
N LEU A 43 20.44 11.68 6.75
CA LEU A 43 21.24 10.71 6.02
C LEU A 43 21.70 9.62 6.99
N HIS A 44 21.13 8.42 6.84
CA HIS A 44 21.54 7.25 7.62
C HIS A 44 22.54 6.42 6.82
N PHE A 45 23.77 6.34 7.32
CA PHE A 45 24.78 5.43 6.78
C PHE A 45 24.82 4.15 7.60
N ASN A 46 24.79 3.03 6.89
CA ASN A 46 24.91 1.72 7.51
C ASN A 46 26.39 1.38 7.83
N LYS A 47 26.99 2.11 8.79
CA LYS A 47 28.36 1.82 9.26
C LYS A 47 28.38 0.71 10.30
N ASP A 48 27.37 0.66 11.16
CA ASP A 48 27.34 -0.22 12.34
C ASP A 48 26.27 -1.33 12.27
N GLY A 49 25.58 -1.49 11.14
CA GLY A 49 24.44 -2.42 11.01
C GLY A 49 23.15 -1.96 11.71
N THR A 50 23.21 -0.85 12.46
CA THR A 50 22.09 -0.29 13.24
C THR A 50 20.91 0.12 12.35
N THR A 51 21.17 0.70 11.18
CA THR A 51 20.14 1.06 10.20
C THR A 51 19.40 -0.17 9.68
N ILE A 52 20.11 -1.26 9.38
CA ILE A 52 19.48 -2.53 8.95
C ILE A 52 18.58 -3.08 10.05
N ARG A 53 19.04 -3.04 11.31
CA ARG A 53 18.23 -3.50 12.46
C ARG A 53 16.96 -2.67 12.64
N LYS A 54 17.03 -1.34 12.44
CA LYS A 54 15.84 -0.47 12.44
C LYS A 54 14.88 -0.83 11.31
N LEU A 55 15.38 -1.00 10.09
CA LEU A 55 14.55 -1.45 8.95
C LEU A 55 13.87 -2.79 9.26
N GLN A 56 14.62 -3.74 9.81
CA GLN A 56 14.10 -5.04 10.24
C GLN A 56 13.05 -4.89 11.33
N ALA A 57 13.24 -4.02 12.32
CA ALA A 57 12.26 -3.76 13.37
C ALA A 57 10.93 -3.23 12.79
N GLY A 58 10.99 -2.33 11.82
CA GLY A 58 9.81 -1.83 11.11
C GLY A 58 9.08 -2.92 10.32
N VAL A 59 9.82 -3.79 9.63
CA VAL A 59 9.27 -4.95 8.94
C VAL A 59 8.61 -5.93 9.92
N ASN A 60 9.26 -6.21 11.04
CA ASN A 60 8.71 -7.10 12.07
C ASN A 60 7.41 -6.54 12.65
N LYS A 61 7.34 -5.24 12.98
CA LYS A 61 6.09 -4.62 13.48
C LYS A 61 4.93 -4.78 12.52
N LEU A 62 5.16 -4.57 11.22
CA LEU A 62 4.14 -4.78 10.19
C LEU A 62 3.74 -6.26 10.09
N ALA A 63 4.73 -7.14 10.02
CA ALA A 63 4.51 -8.56 9.80
C ALA A 63 3.90 -9.28 11.02
N ASP A 64 4.23 -8.86 12.24
CA ASP A 64 3.61 -9.39 13.46
C ASP A 64 2.13 -9.00 13.53
N LEU A 65 1.76 -7.80 13.07
CA LEU A 65 0.37 -7.35 13.00
C LEU A 65 -0.42 -8.04 11.88
N VAL A 66 0.17 -8.20 10.70
CA VAL A 66 -0.49 -8.89 9.58
C VAL A 66 -0.49 -10.41 9.80
N GLY A 67 0.51 -10.93 10.50
CA GLY A 67 0.67 -12.36 10.78
C GLY A 67 -0.42 -12.91 11.69
N VAL A 68 -0.99 -12.09 12.59
CA VAL A 68 -2.11 -12.54 13.43
C VAL A 68 -3.40 -12.76 12.64
N THR A 69 -3.56 -12.16 11.46
CA THR A 69 -4.74 -12.38 10.59
C THR A 69 -4.60 -13.60 9.69
N LEU A 70 -3.44 -14.26 9.67
CA LEU A 70 -3.18 -15.41 8.81
C LEU A 70 -3.91 -16.67 9.30
N GLY A 71 -4.58 -17.36 8.38
CA GLY A 71 -5.16 -18.70 8.59
C GLY A 71 -6.62 -18.70 9.03
N PRO A 72 -7.25 -19.89 9.14
CA PRO A 72 -8.69 -20.04 9.42
C PRO A 72 -9.09 -19.61 10.83
N LYS A 73 -8.12 -19.50 11.74
CA LYS A 73 -8.30 -18.97 13.11
C LYS A 73 -7.60 -17.62 13.28
N GLY A 74 -7.52 -16.84 12.21
CA GLY A 74 -6.99 -15.47 12.23
C GLY A 74 -7.69 -14.64 13.30
N ARG A 75 -6.92 -13.80 13.98
CA ARG A 75 -7.43 -12.90 15.02
C ARG A 75 -7.82 -11.57 14.41
N ASN A 76 -8.81 -10.95 15.04
CA ASN A 76 -9.28 -9.64 14.63
C ASN A 76 -8.27 -8.56 15.06
N VAL A 77 -7.99 -7.63 14.17
CA VAL A 77 -7.19 -6.43 14.44
C VAL A 77 -8.14 -5.25 14.58
N VAL A 78 -7.92 -4.44 15.63
CA VAL A 78 -8.72 -3.23 15.87
C VAL A 78 -7.94 -2.05 15.34
N LEU A 79 -8.56 -1.32 14.41
CA LEU A 79 -8.02 -0.11 13.80
C LEU A 79 -8.75 1.12 14.35
N GLU A 80 -7.98 2.14 14.70
CA GLU A 80 -8.52 3.44 15.06
C GLU A 80 -9.07 4.13 13.80
N SER A 81 -10.34 4.55 13.85
CA SER A 81 -10.91 5.37 12.79
C SER A 81 -10.68 6.85 13.11
N LYS A 82 -10.35 7.67 12.09
CA LYS A 82 -10.19 9.13 12.25
C LYS A 82 -11.47 9.80 12.76
N TYR A 83 -12.63 9.21 12.47
CA TYR A 83 -13.94 9.67 12.93
C TYR A 83 -14.83 8.46 13.26
N GLY A 84 -15.53 8.51 14.39
CA GLY A 84 -16.51 7.50 14.78
C GLY A 84 -15.92 6.33 15.56
N SER A 85 -16.57 5.17 15.46
CA SER A 85 -16.22 3.95 16.19
C SER A 85 -15.00 3.23 15.59
N PRO A 86 -14.23 2.48 16.39
CA PRO A 86 -13.10 1.70 15.90
C PRO A 86 -13.56 0.63 14.90
N ARG A 87 -12.72 0.36 13.89
CA ARG A 87 -13.00 -0.64 12.85
C ARG A 87 -12.32 -1.95 13.22
N ILE A 88 -13.09 -3.02 13.26
CA ILE A 88 -12.57 -4.38 13.49
C ILE A 88 -12.36 -5.02 12.12
N VAL A 89 -11.14 -5.45 11.84
CA VAL A 89 -10.73 -5.96 10.53
C VAL A 89 -10.01 -7.30 10.69
N ASN A 90 -10.35 -8.23 9.80
CA ASN A 90 -9.75 -9.57 9.73
C ASN A 90 -8.92 -9.77 8.46
N ASP A 91 -8.89 -8.76 7.59
CA ASP A 91 -8.16 -8.77 6.34
C ASP A 91 -6.77 -8.14 6.50
N GLY A 92 -5.74 -8.86 6.05
CA GLY A 92 -4.36 -8.39 6.06
C GLY A 92 -4.07 -7.25 5.08
N VAL A 93 -4.82 -7.12 3.98
CA VAL A 93 -4.62 -6.04 2.99
C VAL A 93 -4.95 -4.70 3.62
N THR A 94 -6.13 -4.62 4.23
CA THR A 94 -6.60 -3.40 4.90
C THR A 94 -5.68 -3.03 6.06
N VAL A 95 -5.27 -4.01 6.88
CA VAL A 95 -4.32 -3.78 7.98
C VAL A 95 -2.99 -3.23 7.43
N ALA A 96 -2.40 -3.86 6.41
CA ALA A 96 -1.12 -3.43 5.85
C ALA A 96 -1.16 -2.01 5.25
N ARG A 97 -2.31 -1.57 4.73
CA ARG A 97 -2.50 -0.21 4.19
C ARG A 97 -2.44 0.86 5.30
N GLU A 98 -3.03 0.58 6.46
CA GLU A 98 -3.14 1.54 7.57
C GLU A 98 -1.88 1.61 8.46
N VAL A 99 -0.97 0.63 8.39
CA VAL A 99 0.26 0.67 9.21
C VAL A 99 1.19 1.78 8.73
N GLU A 100 1.43 2.75 9.62
CA GLU A 100 2.47 3.76 9.50
C GLU A 100 3.24 3.86 10.83
N LEU A 101 4.58 3.92 10.73
CA LEU A 101 5.46 3.98 11.90
C LEU A 101 6.04 5.38 12.08
N GLU A 102 6.25 5.78 13.34
CA GLU A 102 6.79 7.09 13.71
C GLU A 102 8.26 7.28 13.27
N ASP A 103 9.13 6.29 13.51
CA ASP A 103 10.53 6.36 13.08
C ASP A 103 10.59 6.26 11.54
N PRO A 104 11.15 7.27 10.84
CA PRO A 104 11.20 7.27 9.39
C PRO A 104 11.97 6.08 8.82
N VAL A 105 13.01 5.59 9.50
CA VAL A 105 13.80 4.45 9.04
C VAL A 105 12.98 3.16 9.14
N GLU A 106 12.31 2.94 10.26
CA GLU A 106 11.43 1.77 10.44
C GLU A 106 10.27 1.82 9.44
N ASN A 107 9.68 3.00 9.24
CA ASN A 107 8.58 3.22 8.30
C ASN A 107 8.98 2.92 6.85
N ILE A 108 10.22 3.24 6.45
CA ILE A 108 10.75 2.84 5.14
C ILE A 108 10.77 1.31 5.01
N GLY A 109 11.22 0.61 6.05
CA GLY A 109 11.22 -0.86 6.07
C GLY A 109 9.82 -1.46 5.88
N ALA A 110 8.85 -0.97 6.65
CA ALA A 110 7.45 -1.38 6.52
C ALA A 110 6.88 -1.07 5.12
N LYS A 111 7.17 0.12 4.58
CA LYS A 111 6.73 0.53 3.23
C LYS A 111 7.28 -0.37 2.12
N LEU A 112 8.52 -0.83 2.23
CA LEU A 112 9.11 -1.75 1.23
C LEU A 112 8.37 -3.09 1.19
N VAL A 113 8.04 -3.65 2.35
CA VAL A 113 7.29 -4.92 2.42
C VAL A 113 5.84 -4.73 2.01
N ARG A 114 5.22 -3.59 2.36
CA ARG A 114 3.89 -3.21 1.89
C ARG A 114 3.81 -3.12 0.36
N GLN A 115 4.85 -2.58 -0.29
CA GLN A 115 4.92 -2.56 -1.75
C GLN A 115 5.00 -3.96 -2.36
N ALA A 116 5.72 -4.89 -1.74
CA ALA A 116 5.75 -6.27 -2.18
C ALA A 116 4.37 -6.93 -2.05
N ALA A 117 3.70 -6.74 -0.91
CA ALA A 117 2.36 -7.26 -0.67
C ALA A 117 1.31 -6.69 -1.64
N ALA A 118 1.36 -5.37 -1.91
CA ALA A 118 0.48 -4.73 -2.88
C ALA A 118 0.65 -5.31 -4.29
N LYS A 119 1.90 -5.51 -4.73
CA LYS A 119 2.17 -6.15 -6.03
C LYS A 119 1.65 -7.59 -6.12
N THR A 120 1.72 -8.35 -5.03
CA THR A 120 1.11 -9.69 -4.99
C THR A 120 -0.40 -9.60 -5.15
N ASN A 121 -1.05 -8.67 -4.45
CA ASN A 121 -2.48 -8.45 -4.56
C ASN A 121 -2.91 -8.11 -6.00
N ASP A 122 -2.18 -7.21 -6.64
CA ASP A 122 -2.52 -6.74 -7.98
C ASP A 122 -2.37 -7.85 -9.04
N LEU A 123 -1.46 -8.80 -8.84
CA LEU A 123 -1.19 -9.89 -9.78
C LEU A 123 -2.01 -11.16 -9.51
N ALA A 124 -2.24 -11.49 -8.24
CA ALA A 124 -2.83 -12.76 -7.82
C ALA A 124 -4.21 -12.61 -7.17
N GLY A 125 -4.59 -11.42 -6.70
CA GLY A 125 -5.85 -11.17 -6.00
C GLY A 125 -5.92 -11.70 -4.56
N ASP A 126 -4.90 -12.45 -4.11
CA ASP A 126 -4.77 -12.99 -2.75
C ASP A 126 -3.27 -13.21 -2.40
N GLY A 127 -2.97 -13.61 -1.17
CA GLY A 127 -1.63 -13.98 -0.72
C GLY A 127 -0.82 -12.81 -0.15
N THR A 128 -1.47 -11.71 0.19
CA THR A 128 -0.84 -10.53 0.78
C THR A 128 -0.23 -10.82 2.15
N THR A 129 -0.98 -11.49 3.03
CA THR A 129 -0.53 -11.94 4.36
C THR A 129 0.67 -12.87 4.25
N THR A 130 0.57 -13.90 3.39
CA THR A 130 1.66 -14.85 3.12
C THR A 130 2.91 -14.15 2.60
N SER A 131 2.76 -13.18 1.69
CA SER A 131 3.89 -12.41 1.14
C SER A 131 4.63 -11.63 2.23
N VAL A 132 3.89 -10.98 3.14
CA VAL A 132 4.47 -10.21 4.26
C VAL A 132 5.25 -11.12 5.21
N VAL A 133 4.66 -12.24 5.62
CA VAL A 133 5.29 -13.19 6.55
C VAL A 133 6.53 -13.85 5.92
N LEU A 134 6.49 -14.21 4.63
CA LEU A 134 7.66 -14.72 3.92
C LEU A 134 8.77 -13.67 3.82
N ALA A 135 8.42 -12.41 3.51
CA ALA A 135 9.37 -11.31 3.46
C ALA A 135 10.05 -11.09 4.82
N GLN A 136 9.28 -11.15 5.91
CA GLN A 136 9.81 -11.10 7.28
C GLN A 136 10.83 -12.22 7.52
N GLY A 137 10.50 -13.47 7.17
CA GLY A 137 11.39 -14.61 7.33
C GLY A 137 12.71 -14.46 6.56
N PHE A 138 12.65 -14.07 5.28
CA PHE A 138 13.85 -13.84 4.46
C PHE A 138 14.72 -12.71 5.01
N ILE A 139 14.12 -11.61 5.46
CA ILE A 139 14.86 -10.47 6.00
C ILE A 139 15.50 -10.86 7.35
N ALA A 140 14.77 -11.55 8.23
CA ALA A 140 15.29 -11.96 9.53
C ALA A 140 16.50 -12.88 9.42
N GLU A 141 16.41 -13.95 8.62
CA GLU A 141 17.52 -14.88 8.42
C GLU A 141 18.64 -14.24 7.57
N GLY A 142 18.29 -13.42 6.57
CA GLY A 142 19.26 -12.70 5.75
C GLY A 142 20.14 -11.76 6.59
N VAL A 143 19.55 -10.97 7.48
CA VAL A 143 20.29 -10.06 8.37
C VAL A 143 21.20 -10.84 9.33
N LYS A 144 20.75 -11.98 9.84
CA LYS A 144 21.53 -12.85 10.72
C LYS A 144 22.77 -13.41 10.03
N VAL A 145 22.65 -13.88 8.78
CA VAL A 145 23.76 -14.43 8.00
C VAL A 145 24.73 -13.32 7.57
N VAL A 146 24.23 -12.14 7.18
CA VAL A 146 25.07 -10.98 6.86
C VAL A 146 25.83 -10.47 8.10
N ALA A 147 25.20 -10.47 9.27
CA ALA A 147 25.86 -10.12 10.53
C ALA A 147 27.00 -11.09 10.90
N ALA A 148 26.95 -12.34 10.42
CA ALA A 148 28.03 -13.31 10.56
C ALA A 148 29.22 -13.07 9.59
N GLY A 149 29.17 -12.02 8.76
CA GLY A 149 30.25 -11.65 7.85
C GLY A 149 30.15 -12.27 6.46
N ALA A 150 29.04 -12.95 6.15
CA ALA A 150 28.82 -13.50 4.81
C ALA A 150 28.55 -12.40 3.77
N ASN A 151 28.94 -12.64 2.52
CA ASN A 151 28.78 -11.68 1.44
C ASN A 151 27.29 -11.54 1.03
N PRO A 152 26.66 -10.37 1.18
CA PRO A 152 25.24 -10.17 0.87
C PRO A 152 24.91 -10.42 -0.60
N VAL A 153 25.81 -10.13 -1.54
CA VAL A 153 25.58 -10.33 -2.97
C VAL A 153 25.43 -11.82 -3.30
N LEU A 154 26.24 -12.67 -2.68
CA LEU A 154 26.17 -14.11 -2.89
C LEU A 154 24.90 -14.70 -2.28
N ILE A 155 24.49 -14.20 -1.10
CA ILE A 155 23.25 -14.61 -0.43
C ILE A 155 22.04 -14.27 -1.30
N THR A 156 21.92 -13.02 -1.77
CA THR A 156 20.80 -12.61 -2.63
C THR A 156 20.76 -13.44 -3.91
N ARG A 157 21.91 -13.67 -4.56
CA ARG A 157 21.98 -14.53 -5.75
C ARG A 157 21.58 -15.98 -5.45
N GLY A 158 21.93 -16.49 -4.27
CA GLY A 158 21.50 -17.81 -3.78
C GLY A 158 19.99 -17.88 -3.62
N ILE A 159 19.40 -16.91 -2.91
CA ILE A 159 17.95 -16.81 -2.70
C ILE A 159 17.21 -16.75 -4.04
N GLU A 160 17.65 -15.92 -4.99
CA GLU A 160 17.01 -15.81 -6.30
C GLU A 160 17.05 -17.12 -7.10
N LYS A 161 18.19 -17.83 -7.09
CA LYS A 161 18.32 -19.12 -7.77
C LYS A 161 17.42 -20.18 -7.14
N THR A 162 17.41 -20.25 -5.82
CA THR A 162 16.56 -21.19 -5.08
C THR A 162 15.08 -20.88 -5.31
N ALA A 163 14.68 -19.60 -5.25
CA ALA A 163 13.31 -19.19 -5.54
C ALA A 163 12.87 -19.61 -6.96
N LYS A 164 13.73 -19.40 -7.98
CA LYS A 164 13.44 -19.83 -9.36
C LYS A 164 13.28 -21.35 -9.47
N ALA A 165 14.14 -22.12 -8.82
CA ALA A 165 14.04 -23.58 -8.82
C ALA A 165 12.77 -24.06 -8.09
N LEU A 166 12.44 -23.46 -6.95
CA LEU A 166 11.22 -23.78 -6.20
C LEU A 166 9.95 -23.43 -6.98
N VAL A 167 9.92 -22.31 -7.69
CA VAL A 167 8.78 -21.96 -8.58
C VAL A 167 8.61 -22.99 -9.69
N ALA A 168 9.72 -23.50 -10.26
CA ALA A 168 9.64 -24.56 -11.26
C ALA A 168 9.10 -25.87 -10.68
N GLU A 169 9.45 -26.19 -9.43
CA GLU A 169 8.93 -27.38 -8.75
C GLU A 169 7.46 -27.23 -8.34
N LEU A 170 7.05 -26.05 -7.87
CA LEU A 170 5.65 -25.74 -7.56
C LEU A 170 4.75 -25.92 -8.78
N LYS A 171 5.22 -25.56 -9.98
CA LYS A 171 4.50 -25.82 -11.25
C LYS A 171 4.35 -27.31 -11.58
N LYS A 172 5.22 -28.19 -11.06
CA LYS A 172 5.06 -29.64 -11.21
C LYS A 172 4.11 -30.22 -10.17
N MET A 173 4.05 -29.60 -8.99
CA MET A 173 3.13 -29.97 -7.92
C MET A 173 1.70 -29.50 -8.18
N SER A 174 1.50 -28.47 -9.02
CA SER A 174 0.16 -27.98 -9.36
C SER A 174 -0.62 -29.01 -10.17
N LYS A 175 -1.86 -29.26 -9.76
CA LYS A 175 -2.82 -30.06 -10.51
C LYS A 175 -3.61 -29.15 -11.45
N GLU A 176 -3.63 -29.48 -12.74
CA GLU A 176 -4.51 -28.79 -13.68
C GLU A 176 -5.96 -29.19 -13.42
N VAL A 177 -6.86 -28.21 -13.42
CA VAL A 177 -8.30 -28.43 -13.19
C VAL A 177 -8.95 -28.84 -14.50
N GLU A 178 -9.59 -30.02 -14.49
CA GLU A 178 -10.41 -30.49 -15.60
C GLU A 178 -11.81 -29.85 -15.54
N ASP A 179 -12.50 -29.80 -16.68
CA ASP A 179 -13.79 -29.10 -16.78
C ASP A 179 -14.87 -29.71 -15.86
N SER A 180 -14.77 -31.02 -15.54
CA SER A 180 -15.66 -31.68 -14.57
C SER A 180 -15.41 -31.28 -13.12
N GLU A 181 -14.18 -30.89 -12.78
CA GLU A 181 -13.79 -30.51 -11.41
C GLU A 181 -14.04 -29.01 -11.15
N LEU A 182 -14.36 -28.23 -12.18
CA LEU A 182 -14.46 -26.77 -12.08
C LEU A 182 -15.61 -26.32 -11.17
N ALA A 183 -16.74 -27.04 -11.18
CA ALA A 183 -17.87 -26.78 -10.29
C ALA A 183 -17.49 -27.02 -8.82
N ASP A 184 -16.78 -28.11 -8.52
CA ASP A 184 -16.35 -28.46 -7.18
C ASP A 184 -15.34 -27.44 -6.64
N VAL A 185 -14.36 -27.05 -7.46
CA VAL A 185 -13.35 -26.04 -7.09
C VAL A 185 -14.01 -24.68 -6.83
N ALA A 186 -14.97 -24.28 -7.67
CA ALA A 186 -15.73 -23.05 -7.49
C ALA A 186 -16.60 -23.09 -6.22
N ALA A 187 -17.28 -24.22 -5.96
CA ALA A 187 -18.14 -24.40 -4.79
C ALA A 187 -17.35 -24.31 -3.48
N VAL A 188 -16.19 -24.97 -3.40
CA VAL A 188 -15.30 -24.91 -2.24
C VAL A 188 -14.78 -23.49 -2.03
N SER A 189 -14.40 -22.80 -3.11
CA SER A 189 -13.92 -21.41 -3.06
C SER A 189 -15.01 -20.42 -2.63
N ALA A 190 -16.28 -20.70 -2.95
CA ALA A 190 -17.45 -19.90 -2.58
C ALA A 190 -17.96 -20.20 -1.15
N GLY A 191 -17.16 -20.81 -0.29
CA GLY A 191 -17.57 -21.16 1.08
C GLY A 191 -18.45 -22.40 1.15
N ASN A 192 -18.20 -23.38 0.27
CA ASN A 192 -18.92 -24.64 0.17
C ASN A 192 -20.39 -24.49 -0.28
N ASN A 193 -20.62 -23.58 -1.24
CA ASN A 193 -21.93 -23.34 -1.85
C ASN A 193 -21.99 -23.93 -3.27
N GLU A 194 -22.70 -25.06 -3.41
CA GLU A 194 -22.84 -25.79 -4.66
C GLU A 194 -23.63 -25.03 -5.74
N GLU A 195 -24.63 -24.22 -5.35
CA GLU A 195 -25.45 -23.46 -6.29
C GLU A 195 -24.60 -22.41 -7.01
N ILE A 196 -23.79 -21.65 -6.25
CA ILE A 196 -22.86 -20.65 -6.80
C ILE A 196 -21.77 -21.33 -7.63
N GLY A 197 -21.20 -22.43 -7.14
CA GLY A 197 -20.18 -23.19 -7.87
C GLY A 197 -20.68 -23.69 -9.23
N SER A 198 -21.90 -24.23 -9.26
CA SER A 198 -22.55 -24.69 -10.49
C SER A 198 -22.80 -23.55 -11.48
N MET A 199 -23.26 -22.39 -10.98
CA MET A 199 -23.48 -21.20 -11.81
C MET A 199 -22.18 -20.66 -12.41
N ILE A 200 -21.09 -20.61 -11.63
CA ILE A 200 -19.78 -20.19 -12.13
C ILE A 200 -19.27 -21.17 -13.19
N ALA A 201 -19.46 -22.48 -12.98
CA ALA A 201 -19.06 -23.49 -13.95
C ALA A 201 -19.85 -23.37 -15.27
N GLU A 202 -21.15 -23.14 -15.18
CA GLU A 202 -21.98 -22.90 -16.36
C GLU A 202 -21.55 -21.64 -17.11
N ALA A 203 -21.28 -20.55 -16.39
CA ALA A 203 -20.77 -19.31 -16.98
C ALA A 203 -19.45 -19.57 -17.73
N MET A 204 -18.48 -20.22 -17.08
CA MET A 204 -17.16 -20.55 -17.65
C MET A 204 -17.26 -21.49 -18.84
N SER A 205 -18.20 -22.44 -18.85
CA SER A 205 -18.44 -23.32 -19.99
C SER A 205 -18.97 -22.56 -21.21
N ARG A 206 -19.75 -21.48 -21.01
CA ARG A 206 -20.30 -20.66 -22.10
C ARG A 206 -19.28 -19.67 -22.67
N VAL A 207 -18.46 -19.04 -21.82
CA VAL A 207 -17.46 -18.04 -22.26
C VAL A 207 -16.09 -18.64 -22.62
N GLY A 208 -15.82 -19.88 -22.19
CA GLY A 208 -14.55 -20.57 -22.35
C GLY A 208 -13.47 -20.11 -21.35
N ARG A 209 -12.34 -20.83 -21.29
CA ARG A 209 -11.28 -20.61 -20.27
C ARG A 209 -10.63 -19.22 -20.25
N LYS A 210 -10.77 -18.44 -21.33
CA LYS A 210 -10.25 -17.06 -21.43
C LYS A 210 -11.37 -16.01 -21.42
N GLY A 211 -12.59 -16.44 -21.15
CA GLY A 211 -13.74 -15.57 -21.08
C GLY A 211 -13.72 -14.70 -19.84
N VAL A 212 -14.41 -13.57 -19.93
CA VAL A 212 -14.55 -12.60 -18.86
C VAL A 212 -15.93 -12.79 -18.24
N VAL A 213 -15.98 -12.87 -16.92
CA VAL A 213 -17.24 -12.97 -16.17
C VAL A 213 -17.35 -11.76 -15.27
N THR A 214 -18.46 -11.04 -15.38
CA THR A 214 -18.80 -9.88 -14.56
C THR A 214 -19.96 -10.23 -13.63
N LEU A 215 -19.90 -9.73 -12.40
CA LEU A 215 -20.97 -9.86 -11.42
C LEU A 215 -21.73 -8.53 -11.34
N GLU A 216 -23.04 -8.59 -11.53
CA GLU A 216 -23.94 -7.45 -11.35
C GLU A 216 -24.98 -7.77 -10.27
N GLU A 217 -25.30 -6.79 -9.45
CA GLU A 217 -26.34 -6.94 -8.43
C GLU A 217 -27.74 -6.84 -9.07
N GLY A 218 -28.50 -7.93 -9.00
CA GLY A 218 -29.87 -8.02 -9.50
C GLY A 218 -30.88 -7.31 -8.59
N LYS A 219 -32.01 -6.89 -9.17
CA LYS A 219 -33.16 -6.33 -8.42
C LYS A 219 -34.10 -7.40 -7.85
N SER A 220 -33.95 -8.63 -8.31
CA SER A 220 -34.74 -9.80 -7.90
C SER A 220 -33.91 -10.73 -7.02
N ALA A 221 -34.57 -11.58 -6.25
CA ALA A 221 -33.91 -12.58 -5.40
C ALA A 221 -33.37 -13.80 -6.18
N GLU A 222 -33.74 -13.95 -7.45
CA GLU A 222 -33.29 -15.04 -8.31
C GLU A 222 -31.98 -14.67 -9.00
N ASN A 223 -31.01 -15.59 -8.97
CA ASN A 223 -29.76 -15.45 -9.69
C ASN A 223 -29.97 -15.84 -11.16
N ALA A 224 -29.52 -15.00 -12.09
CA ALA A 224 -29.67 -15.23 -13.52
C ALA A 224 -28.31 -15.09 -14.23
N LEU A 225 -28.07 -15.98 -15.19
CA LEU A 225 -26.87 -15.96 -16.04
C LEU A 225 -27.22 -15.39 -17.42
N TYR A 226 -26.59 -14.27 -17.76
CA TYR A 226 -26.71 -13.64 -19.08
C TYR A 226 -25.37 -13.70 -19.81
N VAL A 227 -25.42 -14.05 -21.10
CA VAL A 227 -24.26 -13.96 -21.99
C VAL A 227 -24.50 -12.79 -22.93
N VAL A 228 -23.63 -11.80 -22.87
CA VAL A 228 -23.69 -10.59 -23.70
C VAL A 228 -22.44 -10.50 -24.56
N GLU A 229 -22.58 -9.97 -25.78
CA GLU A 229 -21.43 -9.66 -26.61
C GLU A 229 -20.71 -8.44 -26.03
N GLY A 230 -19.47 -8.64 -25.61
CA GLY A 230 -18.63 -7.61 -25.00
C GLY A 230 -17.16 -7.83 -25.33
N MET A 231 -16.33 -6.84 -25.01
CA MET A 231 -14.89 -6.89 -25.24
C MET A 231 -14.16 -6.28 -24.06
N GLN A 232 -13.07 -6.94 -23.63
CA GLN A 232 -12.14 -6.43 -22.64
C GLN A 232 -10.80 -6.15 -23.29
N PHE A 233 -10.14 -5.08 -22.84
CA PHE A 233 -8.77 -4.76 -23.20
C PHE A 233 -7.89 -4.75 -21.94
N ASP A 234 -6.64 -5.17 -22.09
CA ASP A 234 -5.62 -5.08 -21.04
C ASP A 234 -5.07 -3.64 -20.92
N ARG A 235 -5.96 -2.67 -20.67
CA ARG A 235 -5.61 -1.26 -20.43
C ARG A 235 -6.45 -0.68 -19.31
N GLY A 236 -5.78 0.03 -18.39
CA GLY A 236 -6.44 0.79 -17.33
C GLY A 236 -6.73 2.24 -17.71
N TYR A 237 -7.34 2.97 -16.78
CA TYR A 237 -7.57 4.42 -16.90
C TYR A 237 -6.27 5.22 -16.78
N ILE A 238 -6.22 6.40 -17.40
CA ILE A 238 -5.03 7.26 -17.45
C ILE A 238 -4.71 7.88 -16.07
N SER A 239 -5.76 8.18 -15.31
CA SER A 239 -5.64 8.92 -14.05
C SER A 239 -6.54 8.28 -12.98
N PRO A 240 -6.03 8.04 -11.76
CA PRO A 240 -6.85 7.56 -10.63
C PRO A 240 -8.01 8.49 -10.26
N TYR A 241 -8.00 9.75 -10.71
CA TYR A 241 -9.09 10.69 -10.47
C TYR A 241 -10.37 10.35 -11.24
N PHE A 242 -10.35 9.40 -12.18
CA PHE A 242 -11.55 8.95 -12.88
C PHE A 242 -12.37 7.91 -12.11
N VAL A 243 -11.86 7.39 -10.98
CA VAL A 243 -12.51 6.37 -10.16
C VAL A 243 -13.87 6.88 -9.66
N THR A 244 -14.91 6.08 -9.93
CA THR A 244 -16.28 6.32 -9.45
C THR A 244 -16.58 5.51 -8.20
N ASP A 245 -16.07 4.29 -8.11
CA ASP A 245 -16.14 3.45 -6.91
C ASP A 245 -14.79 3.46 -6.18
N SER A 246 -14.74 4.16 -5.05
CA SER A 246 -13.53 4.28 -4.24
C SER A 246 -13.09 2.99 -3.53
N GLU A 247 -13.99 2.03 -3.35
CA GLU A 247 -13.69 0.77 -2.65
C GLU A 247 -13.02 -0.22 -3.59
N LYS A 248 -13.62 -0.43 -4.77
CA LYS A 248 -13.07 -1.32 -5.82
C LYS A 248 -11.99 -0.66 -6.67
N MET A 249 -11.86 0.67 -6.60
CA MET A 249 -11.02 1.46 -7.50
C MET A 249 -11.41 1.24 -8.98
N SER A 250 -12.70 1.12 -9.27
CA SER A 250 -13.26 0.92 -10.61
C SER A 250 -13.91 2.19 -11.16
N VAL A 251 -14.05 2.22 -12.49
CA VAL A 251 -14.79 3.26 -13.22
C VAL A 251 -15.96 2.59 -13.91
N GLU A 252 -17.16 2.96 -13.52
CA GLU A 252 -18.40 2.34 -13.99
C GLU A 252 -19.29 3.42 -14.61
N PHE A 253 -19.79 3.14 -15.82
CA PHE A 253 -20.57 4.08 -16.61
C PHE A 253 -21.71 3.33 -17.32
N ASP A 254 -22.94 3.80 -17.12
CA ASP A 254 -24.12 3.24 -17.76
C ASP A 254 -24.52 4.04 -19.01
N ASN A 255 -24.99 3.35 -20.05
CA ASN A 255 -25.56 3.95 -21.27
C ASN A 255 -24.68 5.03 -21.95
N CYS A 256 -23.36 4.80 -21.97
CA CYS A 256 -22.40 5.74 -22.52
C CYS A 256 -22.10 5.49 -24.00
N LYS A 257 -21.79 6.58 -24.73
CA LYS A 257 -21.34 6.50 -26.13
C LYS A 257 -19.83 6.29 -26.16
N VAL A 258 -19.39 5.27 -26.89
CA VAL A 258 -17.96 5.03 -27.14
C VAL A 258 -17.55 5.74 -28.42
N ASN A 259 -16.61 6.68 -28.32
CA ASN A 259 -15.98 7.27 -29.51
C ASN A 259 -14.89 6.31 -30.01
N ALA A 260 -15.21 5.55 -31.06
CA ALA A 260 -14.21 4.81 -31.82
C ALA A 260 -13.54 5.78 -32.81
N SER A 261 -12.27 6.11 -32.56
CA SER A 261 -11.39 6.83 -33.50
C SER A 261 -10.50 5.84 -34.23
#